data_AF-A0A0V0W087-F1
#
_entry.id   AF-A0A0V0W087-F1
#
_cell.length_a   1.000
_cell.length_b   1.000
_cell.length_c   1.000
_cell.angle_alpha   90.00
_cell.angle_beta   90.00
_cell.angle_gamma   90.00
#
_symmetry.space_group_name_H-M   'P 1'
#
loop_
_entity.id
_entity.type
_entity.pdbx_description
1 polymer ?
#
loop_
_entity_poly.entity_id
_entity_poly.type
_entity_poly.pdbx_seq_one_letter_code
_entity_poly.pdbx_strand_id
1 'polypeptide(L)' 'MTEEKIQWRFSCERGPWCGGYWERLVKSVKTALRKVLAKALVSREELVIILCEIEAPINVRPLTTISDDSSDF' A
#
# COMPACT_ATOMS: atom_id res chain seq x y z
N MET A 1 10.80 13.81 22.96
CA MET A 1 9.99 12.60 22.71
C MET A 1 8.79 13.08 21.92
N THR A 2 8.55 12.56 20.72
CA THR A 2 7.28 12.79 20.04
C THR A 2 6.16 12.36 20.99
N GLU A 3 5.07 13.14 21.06
CA GLU A 3 3.92 12.85 21.94
C GLU A 3 3.31 11.46 21.64
N GLU A 4 3.51 11.00 20.40
CA GLU A 4 3.28 9.63 19.94
C GLU A 4 4.51 8.75 20.26
N LYS A 5 4.31 7.62 20.96
CA LYS A 5 5.35 6.63 21.34
C LYS A 5 5.89 5.82 20.13
N ILE A 6 6.27 6.51 19.06
CA ILE A 6 6.74 5.92 17.80
C ILE A 6 8.25 5.69 17.88
N GLN A 7 8.67 4.44 17.66
CA GLN A 7 10.07 4.09 17.48
C GLN A 7 10.39 3.97 15.98
N TRP A 8 11.25 4.83 15.48
CA TRP A 8 11.75 4.74 14.11
C TRP A 8 12.80 3.64 14.00
N ARG A 9 12.61 2.71 13.05
CA ARG A 9 13.59 1.67 12.70
C ARG A 9 13.87 1.73 11.21
N PHE A 10 15.14 1.80 10.85
CA PHE A 10 15.58 1.81 9.45
C PHE A 10 15.85 0.38 8.98
N SER A 11 15.57 0.11 7.71
CA SER A 11 15.96 -1.15 7.07
C SER A 11 17.49 -1.23 6.94
N CYS A 12 18.06 -2.41 7.17
CA CYS A 12 19.47 -2.66 6.85
C CYS A 12 19.69 -2.55 5.33
N GLU A 13 20.71 -1.81 4.90
CA GLU A 13 21.02 -1.57 3.48
C GLU A 13 21.17 -2.86 2.65
N ARG A 14 21.60 -3.97 3.28
CA ARG A 14 21.81 -5.27 2.63
C ARG A 14 20.78 -6.33 3.01
N GLY A 15 19.64 -5.91 3.58
CA GLY A 15 18.54 -6.80 3.95
C GLY A 15 17.38 -6.69 2.96
N PRO A 16 17.45 -7.30 1.76
CA PRO A 16 16.37 -7.22 0.77
C PRO A 16 15.03 -7.78 1.30
N TRP A 17 15.07 -8.68 2.28
CA TRP A 17 13.84 -9.21 2.91
C TRP A 17 13.16 -8.20 3.84
N CYS A 18 13.87 -7.20 4.36
CA CYS A 18 13.32 -6.23 5.31
C CYS A 18 12.27 -5.30 4.68
N GLY A 19 12.35 -5.08 3.37
CA GLY A 19 11.46 -4.17 2.63
C GLY A 19 10.36 -4.85 1.81
N GLY A 20 10.39 -6.18 1.66
CA GLY A 20 9.58 -6.88 0.65
C GLY A 20 8.06 -6.72 0.81
N TYR A 21 7.56 -6.42 2.02
CA TYR A 21 6.16 -6.07 2.22
C TYR A 21 5.82 -4.69 1.64
N TRP A 22 6.59 -3.66 2.01
CA TRP A 22 6.42 -2.31 1.52
C TRP A 22 6.62 -2.21 0.00
N GLU A 23 7.61 -2.91 -0.54
CA GLU A 23 7.85 -2.97 -1.99
C GLU A 23 6.66 -3.56 -2.75
N ARG A 24 6.01 -4.61 -2.19
CA ARG A 24 4.79 -5.19 -2.77
C ARG A 24 3.63 -4.21 -2.72
N LEU A 25 3.44 -3.49 -1.61
CA LEU A 25 2.41 -2.44 -1.53
C LEU A 25 2.64 -1.33 -2.57
N VAL A 26 3.87 -0.84 -2.69
CA VAL A 26 4.25 0.16 -3.70
C VAL A 26 3.99 -0.35 -5.12
N LYS A 27 4.26 -1.64 -5.39
CA LYS A 27 3.98 -2.26 -6.68
C LYS A 27 2.48 -2.27 -6.99
N SER A 28 1.62 -2.57 -6.02
CA SER A 28 0.16 -2.56 -6.19
C SER A 28 -0.36 -1.19 -6.61
N VAL A 29 0.03 -0.13 -5.88
CA VAL A 29 -0.36 1.26 -6.19
C VAL A 29 0.15 1.68 -7.57
N LYS A 30 1.44 1.45 -7.87
CA LYS A 30 2.03 1.78 -9.18
C LYS A 30 1.36 1.03 -10.33
N THR A 31 0.92 -0.21 -10.11
CA THR A 31 0.24 -1.00 -11.14
C THR A 31 -1.13 -0.40 -11.46
N ALA A 32 -1.90 -0.01 -10.44
CA ALA A 32 -3.17 0.68 -10.62
C ALA A 32 -2.99 2.03 -11.33
N LEU A 33 -2.02 2.84 -10.89
CA LEU A 33 -1.72 4.13 -11.52
C LEU A 33 -1.37 4.00 -13.01
N ARG A 34 -0.53 3.02 -13.38
CA ARG A 34 -0.19 2.78 -14.80
C ARG A 34 -1.40 2.41 -15.65
N LYS A 35 -2.36 1.68 -15.08
CA LYS A 35 -3.60 1.30 -15.78
C LYS A 35 -4.54 2.50 -15.96
N VAL A 36 -4.65 3.37 -14.95
CA VAL A 36 -5.53 4.54 -14.99
C VAL A 36 -4.95 5.64 -15.87
N LEU A 37 -3.67 6.00 -15.66
CA LEU A 37 -3.06 7.14 -16.33
C LEU A 37 -2.60 6.81 -17.74
N ALA A 38 -2.13 5.60 -18.02
CA ALA A 38 -1.51 5.21 -19.29
C ALA A 38 -0.47 6.25 -19.79
N LYS A 39 -0.84 7.12 -20.74
CA LYS A 39 -0.02 8.21 -21.30
C LYS A 39 -0.55 9.62 -20.99
N ALA A 40 -1.58 9.74 -20.15
CA ALA A 40 -2.17 11.01 -19.78
C ALA A 40 -1.23 11.80 -18.85
N LEU A 41 -1.15 13.11 -19.09
CA LEU A 41 -0.58 14.05 -18.15
C LEU A 41 -1.74 14.64 -17.34
N VAL A 42 -1.66 14.52 -16.03
CA VAL A 42 -2.69 15.00 -15.10
C VAL A 42 -2.12 16.13 -14.24
N SER A 43 -2.99 17.05 -13.85
CA SER A 43 -2.70 18.05 -12.82
C SER A 43 -2.46 17.39 -11.47
N ARG A 44 -1.94 18.18 -10.53
CA ARG A 44 -1.70 17.72 -9.16
C ARG A 44 -3.01 17.31 -8.48
N GLU A 45 -4.06 18.09 -8.68
CA GLU A 45 -5.37 17.88 -8.09
C GLU A 45 -5.99 16.57 -8.59
N GLU A 46 -5.94 16.34 -9.91
CA GLU A 46 -6.39 15.09 -10.52
C GLU A 46 -5.59 13.88 -10.02
N LEU A 47 -4.27 14.01 -9.88
CA LEU A 47 -3.44 12.92 -9.34
C LEU A 47 -3.82 12.56 -7.90
N VAL A 48 -4.13 13.55 -7.06
CA VAL A 48 -4.59 13.30 -5.68
C VAL A 48 -5.92 12.55 -5.67
N ILE A 49 -6.87 12.95 -6.51
CA ILE A 49 -8.17 12.27 -6.63
C ILE A 49 -7.98 10.82 -7.07
N ILE A 50 -7.19 10.59 -8.13
CA ILE A 50 -6.89 9.24 -8.65
C ILE A 50 -6.22 8.38 -7.56
N LEU A 51 -5.33 8.95 -6.76
CA LEU A 51 -4.70 8.23 -5.65
C LEU A 51 -5.72 7.81 -4.59
N CYS A 52 -6.64 8.67 -4.21
CA CYS A 52 -7.72 8.34 -3.27
C CYS A 52 -8.63 7.22 -3.83
N GLU A 53 -8.97 7.27 -5.11
CA GLU A 53 -9.77 6.23 -5.77
C GLU A 53 -9.04 4.86 -5.81
N ILE A 54 -7.72 4.87 -5.97
CA ILE A 54 -6.88 3.66 -5.94
C ILE A 54 -6.69 3.14 -4.50
N GLU A 55 -6.60 4.04 -3.52
CA GLU A 55 -6.42 3.71 -2.12
C GLU A 55 -7.60 2.92 -1.56
N ALA A 56 -8.84 3.35 -1.85
CA ALA A 56 -10.05 2.71 -1.35
C ALA A 56 -10.09 1.18 -1.58
N PRO A 57 -9.94 0.64 -2.80
CA PRO A 57 -9.96 -0.81 -3.03
C PRO A 57 -8.74 -1.53 -2.46
N ILE A 58 -7.58 -0.86 -2.33
CA ILE A 58 -6.38 -1.46 -1.71
C ILE A 58 -6.62 -1.67 -0.21
N ASN A 59 -7.24 -0.70 0.47
CA ASN A 59 -7.51 -0.75 1.91
C ASN A 59 -8.75 -1.58 2.26
N VAL A 60 -9.71 -1.75 1.34
CA VAL A 60 -10.89 -2.60 1.54
C VAL A 60 -10.55 -4.09 1.45
N ARG A 61 -9.44 -4.46 0.80
CA ARG A 61 -9.08 -5.86 0.60
C ARG A 61 -8.60 -6.48 1.93
N PRO A 62 -9.21 -7.57 2.41
CA PRO A 62 -8.81 -8.19 3.67
C PRO A 62 -7.37 -8.71 3.60
N LEU A 63 -6.62 -8.49 4.68
CA LEU A 63 -5.20 -8.88 4.79
C LEU A 63 -5.01 -10.40 4.89
N THR A 64 -6.00 -11.09 5.46
CA THR A 64 -6.05 -12.54 5.61
C THR A 64 -7.32 -13.08 4.97
N THR A 65 -7.28 -14.35 4.52
CA THR A 65 -8.50 -15.07 4.18
C THR A 65 -9.36 -15.16 5.43
N ILE A 66 -10.60 -14.70 5.36
CA ILE A 66 -11.59 -14.95 6.40
C ILE A 66 -11.98 -16.41 6.22
N SER A 67 -11.54 -17.27 7.13
CA SER A 67 -12.03 -18.66 7.17
C SER A 67 -13.48 -18.61 7.61
N ASP A 68 -14.37 -19.24 6.84
CA ASP A 68 -15.79 -19.41 7.20
C ASP A 68 -15.98 -20.68 8.05
N ASP A 69 -14.87 -21.34 8.42
CA ASP A 69 -14.90 -22.60 9.12
C ASP A 69 -15.06 -22.37 10.63
N SER A 70 -16.18 -22.83 11.18
CA SER A 70 -16.54 -22.68 12.60
C SER A 70 -15.62 -23.43 13.57
N SER A 71 -14.62 -24.16 13.06
CA SER A 71 -13.64 -24.93 13.83
C SER A 71 -12.24 -24.30 13.94
N ASP A 72 -12.00 -23.10 13.39
CA ASP A 72 -10.68 -22.44 13.41
C ASP A 72 -10.43 -21.58 14.69
N PHE A 73 -10.75 -22.10 15.88
CA PHE A 73 -10.30 -21.56 17.18
C PHE A 73 -9.91 -22.66 18.18
#